data_AF-A0A6C0JF98-F1
#
_entry.id   AF-A0A6C0JF98-F1
#
_cell.length_a   1.000
_cell.length_b   1.000
_cell.length_c   1.000
_cell.angle_alpha   90.00
_cell.angle_beta   90.00
_cell.angle_gamma   90.00
#
_symmetry.space_group_name_H-M   'P 1'
#
loop_
_entity.id
_entity.type
_entity.pdbx_description
1 polymer ?
#
loop_
_entity_poly.entity_id
_entity_poly.type
_entity_poly.pdbx_seq_one_letter_code
_entity_poly.pdbx_strand_id
1 'polypeptide(L)'
;MQVKVVRSPNRKKKFRAILEDGRTVDFGARGYSDYTKHKTPSRMRSYVLRHGGRIPKRIIAERDPKRIQTLMLGVNSSDREEWKITGIDSAGFWSRWYLWSYPDFDSVRKFMSKRFGINFVN
;
A
#
# COMPACT_ATOMS: atom_id res chain seq x y z
N MET A 1 -12.00 1.77 12.97
CA MET A 1 -12.65 2.11 11.69
C MET A 1 -12.85 0.86 10.86
N GLN A 2 -14.08 0.58 10.45
CA GLN A 2 -14.39 -0.59 9.61
C GLN A 2 -14.13 -0.27 8.13
N VAL A 3 -13.48 -1.19 7.42
CA VAL A 3 -13.26 -1.07 5.97
C VAL A 3 -13.50 -2.41 5.29
N LYS A 4 -14.29 -2.38 4.20
CA LYS A 4 -14.44 -3.53 3.31
C LYS A 4 -13.60 -3.32 2.05
N VAL A 5 -12.80 -4.30 1.65
CA VAL A 5 -12.05 -4.26 0.38
C VAL A 5 -12.59 -5.31 -0.58
N VAL A 6 -13.15 -4.84 -1.70
CA VAL A 6 -13.78 -5.68 -2.72
C VAL A 6 -13.12 -5.49 -4.08
N ARG A 7 -13.50 -6.30 -5.08
CA ARG A 7 -13.13 -6.04 -6.48
C ARG A 7 -13.76 -4.73 -6.94
N SER A 8 -12.97 -3.90 -7.61
CA SER A 8 -13.48 -2.65 -8.14
C SER A 8 -14.43 -2.91 -9.33
N PRO A 9 -15.60 -2.24 -9.38
CA PRO A 9 -16.45 -2.25 -10.58
C PRO A 9 -15.80 -1.45 -11.73
N ASN A 10 -14.86 -0.55 -11.42
CA ASN A 10 -14.09 0.16 -12.44
C ASN A 10 -13.09 -0.80 -13.12
N ARG A 11 -13.28 -1.02 -14.43
CA ARG A 11 -12.45 -1.92 -15.25
C ARG A 11 -10.96 -1.53 -15.29
N LYS A 12 -10.61 -0.27 -15.01
CA LYS A 12 -9.21 0.20 -14.96
C LYS A 12 -8.55 -0.07 -13.61
N LYS A 13 -9.33 -0.43 -12.58
CA LYS A 13 -8.87 -0.60 -11.19
C LYS A 13 -8.99 -2.05 -10.73
N LYS A 14 -8.26 -2.40 -9.67
CA LYS A 14 -8.22 -3.77 -9.11
C LYS A 14 -9.18 -3.93 -7.94
N PHE A 15 -9.15 -2.97 -7.03
CA PHE A 15 -9.85 -3.04 -5.74
C PHE A 15 -10.58 -1.75 -5.44
N ARG A 16 -11.61 -1.87 -4.59
CA ARG A 16 -12.34 -0.77 -3.99
C ARG A 16 -12.29 -0.93 -2.48
N ALA A 17 -11.86 0.11 -1.77
CA ALA A 17 -12.10 0.23 -0.34
C ALA A 17 -13.45 0.94 -0.13
N ILE A 18 -14.27 0.40 0.75
CA ILE A 18 -15.52 0.98 1.22
C ILE A 18 -15.29 1.37 2.68
N LEU A 19 -15.29 2.67 2.95
CA LEU A 19 -15.02 3.24 4.26
C LEU A 19 -16.28 3.20 5.13
N GLU A 20 -16.09 3.37 6.43
CA GLU A 20 -17.17 3.30 7.43
C GLU A 20 -18.30 4.31 7.20
N ASP A 21 -17.99 5.47 6.62
CA ASP A 21 -18.95 6.52 6.24
C ASP A 21 -19.60 6.30 4.87
N GLY A 22 -19.35 5.16 4.23
CA GLY A 22 -19.88 4.82 2.90
C GLY A 22 -19.10 5.39 1.73
N ARG A 23 -18.10 6.25 1.94
CA ARG A 23 -17.20 6.69 0.85
C ARG A 23 -16.44 5.51 0.29
N THR A 24 -16.11 5.59 -1.01
CA THR A 24 -15.39 4.53 -1.69
C THR A 24 -14.17 5.04 -2.41
N VAL A 25 -13.12 4.22 -2.44
CA VAL A 25 -11.85 4.53 -3.10
C VAL A 25 -11.46 3.37 -4.01
N ASP A 26 -11.40 3.62 -5.32
CA ASP A 26 -10.91 2.63 -6.28
C ASP A 26 -9.39 2.76 -6.49
N PHE A 27 -8.65 1.68 -6.26
CA PHE A 27 -7.18 1.69 -6.25
C PHE A 27 -6.56 0.46 -6.96
N GLY A 28 -5.26 0.57 -7.23
CA GLY A 28 -4.47 -0.40 -7.99
C GLY A 28 -4.79 -0.42 -9.49
N ALA A 29 -3.81 -0.13 -10.34
CA ALA A 29 -4.00 -0.20 -11.79
C ALA A 29 -4.10 -1.64 -12.28
N ARG A 30 -5.14 -1.97 -13.07
CA ARG A 30 -5.28 -3.30 -13.68
C ARG A 30 -4.17 -3.53 -14.73
N GLY A 31 -3.72 -4.77 -14.88
CA GLY A 31 -2.63 -5.14 -15.80
C GLY A 31 -1.22 -5.10 -15.19
N TYR A 32 -1.00 -4.31 -14.13
CA TYR A 32 0.29 -4.25 -13.44
C TYR A 32 0.46 -5.36 -12.39
N SER A 33 1.69 -5.77 -12.11
CA SER A 33 2.00 -6.71 -11.02
C SER A 33 2.47 -5.95 -9.78
N ASP A 34 1.72 -6.05 -8.70
CA ASP A 34 2.03 -5.41 -7.40
C ASP A 34 2.88 -6.32 -6.51
N TYR A 35 3.39 -5.79 -5.40
CA TYR A 35 4.26 -6.54 -4.49
C TYR A 35 3.58 -7.77 -3.89
N THR A 36 2.28 -7.67 -3.59
CA THR A 36 1.44 -8.80 -3.17
C THR A 36 1.36 -9.95 -4.18
N LYS A 37 1.81 -9.74 -5.42
CA LYS A 37 1.88 -10.76 -6.49
C LYS A 37 3.31 -11.20 -6.79
N HIS A 38 4.22 -10.28 -7.11
CA HIS A 38 5.57 -10.65 -7.56
C HIS A 38 6.59 -10.82 -6.42
N LYS A 39 6.27 -10.36 -5.20
CA LYS A 39 7.06 -10.61 -3.98
C LYS A 39 8.53 -10.15 -4.03
N THR A 40 8.83 -9.15 -4.84
CA THR A 40 10.20 -8.60 -5.01
C THR A 40 10.37 -7.28 -4.25
N PRO A 41 11.12 -7.24 -3.13
CA PRO A 41 11.23 -6.03 -2.30
C PRO A 41 11.87 -4.84 -3.01
N SER A 42 12.84 -5.08 -3.91
CA SER A 42 13.47 -4.01 -4.70
C SER A 42 12.45 -3.30 -5.62
N ARG A 43 11.51 -4.04 -6.21
CA ARG A 43 10.41 -3.46 -7.01
C ARG A 43 9.44 -2.64 -6.16
N MET A 44 9.19 -3.05 -4.91
CA MET A 44 8.44 -2.24 -3.95
C MET A 44 9.15 -0.91 -3.67
N ARG A 45 10.46 -0.95 -3.41
CA ARG A 45 11.24 0.27 -3.24
C ARG A 45 11.16 1.18 -4.46
N SER A 46 11.30 0.62 -5.67
CA SER A 46 11.17 1.40 -6.92
C SER A 46 9.78 2.00 -7.10
N TYR A 47 8.71 1.28 -6.70
CA TYR A 47 7.36 1.82 -6.70
C TYR A 47 7.26 3.03 -5.75
N VAL A 48 7.69 2.86 -4.49
CA VAL A 48 7.63 3.93 -3.47
C VAL A 48 8.42 5.16 -3.92
N LEU A 49 9.60 5.00 -4.54
CA LEU A 49 10.37 6.12 -5.11
C LEU A 49 9.60 6.87 -6.21
N ARG A 50 9.00 6.15 -7.18
CA ARG A 50 8.24 6.79 -8.28
C ARG A 50 7.01 7.53 -7.78
N HIS A 51 6.44 7.08 -6.67
CA HIS A 51 5.27 7.69 -6.03
C HIS A 51 5.65 8.72 -4.95
N GLY A 52 6.87 9.28 -5.01
CA GLY A 52 7.28 10.43 -4.21
C GLY A 52 7.80 10.09 -2.81
N GLY A 53 8.04 8.81 -2.52
CA GLY A 53 8.46 8.38 -1.19
C GLY A 53 9.81 8.98 -0.79
N ARG A 54 9.84 9.60 0.39
CA ARG A 54 11.08 10.13 0.97
C ARG A 54 11.90 8.99 1.57
N ILE A 55 12.74 8.37 0.74
CA ILE A 55 13.58 7.24 1.13
C ILE A 55 15.02 7.70 1.42
N PRO A 56 15.55 7.47 2.63
CA PRO A 56 16.95 7.69 2.93
C PRO A 56 17.90 6.93 1.99
N LYS A 57 19.01 7.57 1.59
CA LYS A 57 20.02 6.98 0.68
C LYS A 57 20.49 5.58 1.13
N ARG A 58 20.65 5.36 2.44
CA ARG A 58 21.02 4.04 3.01
C ARG A 58 20.03 2.92 2.66
N ILE A 59 18.73 3.23 2.63
CA ILE A 59 17.67 2.25 2.29
C ILE A 59 17.64 2.03 0.77
N ILE A 60 17.99 3.04 -0.03
CA ILE A 60 18.15 2.91 -1.49
C ILE A 60 19.31 1.99 -1.83
N ALA A 61 20.44 2.11 -1.12
CA ALA A 61 21.63 1.31 -1.33
C ALA A 61 21.51 -0.15 -0.82
N GLU A 62 20.57 -0.43 0.08
CA GLU A 62 20.35 -1.77 0.66
C GLU A 62 20.11 -2.84 -0.44
N ARG A 63 20.73 -4.01 -0.28
CA ARG A 63 20.66 -5.12 -1.23
C ARG A 63 19.99 -6.36 -0.65
N ASP A 64 20.01 -6.55 0.66
CA ASP A 64 19.33 -7.68 1.30
C ASP A 64 17.80 -7.52 1.19
N PRO A 65 17.11 -8.41 0.47
CA PRO A 65 15.65 -8.35 0.29
C PRO A 65 14.87 -8.29 1.61
N LYS A 66 15.32 -9.00 2.65
CA LYS A 66 14.64 -9.01 3.96
C LYS A 66 14.77 -7.66 4.65
N ARG A 67 15.95 -7.05 4.59
CA ARG A 67 16.18 -5.70 5.13
C ARG A 67 15.41 -4.66 4.33
N ILE A 68 15.38 -4.74 2.99
CA ILE A 68 14.55 -3.84 2.16
C ILE A 68 13.09 -3.93 2.60
N GLN A 69 12.54 -5.14 2.75
CA GLN A 69 11.16 -5.32 3.20
C GLN A 69 10.89 -4.57 4.50
N THR A 70 11.67 -4.83 5.54
CA THR A 70 11.48 -4.23 6.87
C THR A 70 11.68 -2.72 6.86
N LEU A 71 12.76 -2.23 6.25
CA LEU A 71 13.10 -0.81 6.21
C LEU A 71 12.04 0.01 5.47
N MET A 72 11.49 -0.54 4.39
CA MET A 72 10.50 0.15 3.58
C MET A 72 9.16 0.33 4.29
N LEU A 73 8.82 -0.48 5.30
CA LEU A 73 7.63 -0.25 6.14
C LEU A 73 7.73 1.05 6.96
N GLY A 74 8.95 1.55 7.19
CA GLY A 74 9.20 2.84 7.82
C GLY A 74 8.96 4.04 6.90
N VAL A 75 8.95 3.84 5.58
CA VAL A 75 8.76 4.94 4.62
C VAL A 75 7.26 5.25 4.48
N ASN A 76 6.82 6.27 5.20
CA ASN A 76 5.42 6.68 5.36
C ASN A 76 5.12 8.12 4.91
N SER A 77 6.08 8.81 4.29
CA SER A 77 5.89 10.14 3.74
C SER A 77 6.22 10.17 2.26
N SER A 78 5.43 10.95 1.53
CA SER A 78 5.62 11.24 0.11
C SER A 78 5.48 12.75 -0.12
N ASP A 79 6.06 13.24 -1.21
CA ASP A 79 5.84 14.59 -1.74
C ASP A 79 4.73 14.65 -2.82
N ARG A 80 4.19 13.50 -3.22
CA ARG A 80 3.15 13.35 -4.26
C ARG A 80 1.84 12.74 -3.75
N GLU A 81 1.90 11.97 -2.67
CA GLU A 81 0.76 11.21 -2.15
C GLU A 81 0.66 11.34 -0.63
N GLU A 82 -0.55 11.21 -0.08
CA GLU A 82 -0.76 11.15 1.37
C GLU A 82 -0.84 9.68 1.82
N TRP A 83 0.14 9.26 2.62
CA TRP A 83 0.29 7.88 3.11
C TRP A 83 0.03 7.74 4.60
N LYS A 84 -0.23 8.83 5.33
CA LYS A 84 -0.72 8.78 6.70
C LYS A 84 -2.22 8.46 6.70
N ILE A 85 -2.77 8.20 7.89
CA ILE A 85 -4.19 7.88 8.07
C ILE A 85 -5.12 8.97 7.54
N THR A 86 -4.66 10.23 7.52
CA THR A 86 -5.37 11.37 6.92
C THR A 86 -5.63 11.20 5.42
N GLY A 87 -4.86 10.36 4.73
CA GLY A 87 -5.05 10.05 3.30
C GLY A 87 -5.89 8.83 3.02
N ILE A 88 -6.64 8.30 3.99
CA ILE A 88 -7.40 7.05 3.80
C ILE A 88 -8.45 7.12 2.68
N ASP A 89 -8.92 8.31 2.35
CA ASP A 89 -9.83 8.55 1.23
C ASP A 89 -9.11 8.70 -0.13
N SER A 90 -7.80 8.49 -0.18
CA SER A 90 -6.98 8.58 -1.38
C SER A 90 -6.57 7.21 -1.95
N ALA A 91 -6.51 7.11 -3.27
CA ALA A 91 -6.01 5.91 -3.93
C ALA A 91 -4.50 5.64 -3.65
N GLY A 92 -3.74 6.69 -3.32
CA GLY A 92 -2.32 6.61 -2.99
C GLY A 92 -2.09 5.85 -1.69
N PHE A 93 -2.83 6.19 -0.63
CA PHE A 93 -2.80 5.46 0.66
C PHE A 93 -3.04 3.96 0.47
N TRP A 94 -4.14 3.61 -0.22
CA TRP A 94 -4.50 2.21 -0.45
C TRP A 94 -3.50 1.49 -1.35
N SER A 95 -2.98 2.13 -2.39
CA SER A 95 -1.97 1.50 -3.24
C SER A 95 -0.68 1.25 -2.45
N ARG A 96 -0.17 2.27 -1.75
CA ARG A 96 1.06 2.18 -0.95
C ARG A 96 1.03 1.07 0.09
N TRP A 97 -0.07 0.95 0.82
CA TRP A 97 -0.16 0.00 1.93
C TRP A 97 -0.78 -1.32 1.50
N TYR A 98 -1.94 -1.31 0.85
CA TYR A 98 -2.65 -2.56 0.55
C TYR A 98 -1.97 -3.40 -0.54
N LEU A 99 -1.23 -2.78 -1.47
CA LEU A 99 -0.58 -3.47 -2.59
C LEU A 99 0.95 -3.52 -2.47
N TRP A 100 1.54 -2.63 -1.67
CA TRP A 100 2.99 -2.40 -1.64
C TRP A 100 3.59 -2.38 -0.21
N SER A 101 2.92 -2.93 0.81
CA SER A 101 3.53 -3.12 2.15
C SER A 101 4.09 -4.52 2.38
N TYR A 102 3.39 -5.57 1.96
CA TYR A 102 3.75 -6.97 2.22
C TYR A 102 3.52 -7.84 0.97
N PRO A 103 4.20 -9.00 0.86
CA PRO A 103 4.13 -9.87 -0.32
C PRO A 103 2.87 -10.76 -0.38
N ASP A 104 1.93 -10.60 0.56
CA ASP A 104 0.67 -11.33 0.64
C ASP A 104 -0.40 -10.50 1.39
N PHE A 105 -1.68 -10.78 1.13
CA PHE A 105 -2.78 -9.97 1.66
C PHE A 105 -3.06 -10.19 3.15
N ASP A 106 -2.70 -11.34 3.73
CA ASP A 106 -2.91 -11.60 5.15
C ASP A 106 -1.98 -10.71 5.99
N SER A 107 -0.70 -10.67 5.61
CA SER A 107 0.30 -9.80 6.21
C SER A 107 -0.03 -8.32 6.02
N VAL A 108 -0.50 -7.93 4.82
CA VAL A 108 -1.00 -6.57 4.55
C VAL A 108 -2.10 -6.19 5.54
N ARG A 109 -3.14 -7.01 5.66
CA ARG A 109 -4.29 -6.72 6.55
C ARG A 109 -3.84 -6.60 8.00
N LYS A 110 -3.08 -7.58 8.51
CA LYS A 110 -2.53 -7.55 9.88
C LYS A 110 -1.72 -6.30 10.14
N PHE A 111 -0.85 -5.92 9.21
CA PHE A 111 -0.03 -4.72 9.33
C PHE A 111 -0.87 -3.44 9.33
N MET A 112 -1.78 -3.29 8.38
CA MET A 112 -2.63 -2.10 8.28
C MET A 112 -3.57 -1.98 9.48
N SER A 113 -4.11 -3.09 9.99
CA SER A 113 -4.90 -3.11 11.22
C SER A 113 -4.10 -2.61 12.41
N LYS A 114 -2.89 -3.14 12.61
CA LYS A 114 -2.01 -2.70 13.70
C LYS A 114 -1.55 -1.24 13.56
N ARG A 115 -1.22 -0.82 12.34
CA ARG A 115 -0.62 0.49 12.08
C ARG A 115 -1.63 1.64 12.09
N PHE A 116 -2.84 1.40 11.60
CA PHE A 116 -3.83 2.43 11.31
C PHE A 116 -5.15 2.25 12.06
N GLY A 117 -5.31 1.18 12.86
CA GLY A 117 -6.58 0.91 13.55
C GLY A 117 -7.73 0.52 12.59
N ILE A 118 -7.40 -0.03 11.42
CA ILE A 118 -8.36 -0.48 10.42
C ILE A 118 -8.83 -1.90 10.75
N ASN A 119 -10.13 -2.09 10.87
CA ASN A 119 -10.73 -3.42 10.95
C ASN A 119 -11.24 -3.82 9.56
N PHE A 120 -10.62 -4.83 8.94
CA PHE A 120 -11.04 -5.33 7.64
C PHE A 120 -12.22 -6.28 7.80
N VAL A 121 -13.35 -5.92 7.21
CA VAL A 121 -14.56 -6.74 7.18
C VAL A 121 -14.76 -7.38 5.80
N ASN A 122 -15.44 -8.52 5.77
CA ASN A 122 -15.69 -9.30 4.55
C ASN A 122 -16.89 -8.80 3.74
#